data_AF-A0A1F7RQR5-F1
#
_entry.id   AF-A0A1F7RQR5-F1
#
_cell.length_a   1.000
_cell.length_b   1.000
_cell.length_c   1.000
_cell.angle_alpha   90.00
_cell.angle_beta   90.00
_cell.angle_gamma   90.00
#
_symmetry.space_group_name_H-M   'P 1'
#
loop_
_entity.id
_entity.type
_entity.pdbx_description
1 polymer ?
#
loop_
_entity_poly.entity_id
_entity_poly.type
_entity_poly.pdbx_seq_one_letter_code
_entity_poly.pdbx_strand_id
1 'polypeptide(L)'
;MVIGLLELAQKNVPWSAYPVFRTVEGKRLSMDEFSNLANQKNVIYIEAEESEGTDYSNFNAPVLSLEQAHGAINYIKKMFTELVVDLNSEGTVIEMPENEKFKLSDEEKRFEGFLKFRPQNDDINKYLKSHDERLEDDLFSRLLLDNPDDFSGICEEAKIAEKDFSDLTWRVNYLVERDGVTPCDRRKFIYRGSVITLNLFHPEVKEFVHLSTLNPNLAAHWAMALCLAEKKILSHISPEAREDLLMYDAMTRVRRNQENSPEPADDAEFYVDFMDFMKNCINRPPQGN
;
A
#
# COMPACT_ATOMS: atom_id res chain seq x y z
N MET A 1 1.20 35.94 -22.21
CA MET A 1 0.33 35.18 -21.26
C MET A 1 -1.13 35.60 -21.34
N VAL A 2 -1.44 36.91 -21.31
CA VAL A 2 -2.82 37.43 -21.38
C VAL A 2 -3.54 37.07 -22.71
N ILE A 3 -2.82 37.02 -23.83
CA ILE A 3 -3.40 36.78 -25.16
C ILE A 3 -3.99 35.35 -25.30
N GLY A 4 -3.29 34.31 -24.83
CA GLY A 4 -3.79 32.92 -24.93
C GLY A 4 -4.94 32.59 -23.99
N LEU A 5 -5.00 33.21 -22.80
CA LEU A 5 -6.13 33.07 -21.88
C LEU A 5 -7.39 33.75 -22.45
N LEU A 6 -7.23 34.90 -23.13
CA LEU A 6 -8.33 35.60 -23.79
C LEU A 6 -8.90 34.80 -24.97
N GLU A 7 -8.05 34.14 -25.77
CA GLU A 7 -8.50 33.28 -26.87
C GLU A 7 -9.32 32.07 -26.39
N LEU A 8 -8.94 31.47 -25.26
CA LEU A 8 -9.68 30.36 -24.65
C LEU A 8 -10.99 30.83 -24.00
N ALA A 9 -11.00 32.01 -23.37
CA ALA A 9 -12.22 32.62 -22.83
C ALA A 9 -13.26 32.95 -23.92
N GLN A 10 -12.80 33.41 -25.09
CA GLN A 10 -13.68 33.64 -26.24
C GLN A 10 -14.30 32.35 -26.81
N LYS A 11 -13.72 31.19 -26.51
CA LYS A 11 -14.17 29.87 -26.97
C LYS A 11 -15.05 29.12 -25.97
N ASN A 12 -15.49 29.76 -24.86
CA ASN A 12 -16.28 29.12 -23.79
C ASN A 12 -15.63 27.83 -23.23
N VAL A 13 -14.31 27.78 -23.18
CA VAL A 13 -13.59 26.63 -22.64
C VAL A 13 -13.69 26.65 -21.10
N PRO A 14 -13.97 25.51 -20.44
CA PRO A 14 -14.06 25.45 -18.98
C PRO A 14 -12.75 25.88 -18.32
N TRP A 15 -12.84 26.44 -17.11
CA TRP A 15 -11.68 27.02 -16.43
C TRP A 15 -10.57 25.99 -16.14
N SER A 16 -10.95 24.72 -16.00
CA SER A 16 -10.05 23.63 -15.70
C SER A 16 -9.04 23.34 -16.82
N ALA A 17 -9.32 23.80 -18.04
CA ALA A 17 -8.46 23.62 -19.21
C ALA A 17 -7.44 24.78 -19.41
N TYR A 18 -7.46 25.82 -18.58
CA TYR A 18 -6.44 26.87 -18.66
C TYR A 18 -5.12 26.39 -18.03
N PRO A 19 -3.96 26.58 -18.68
CA PRO A 19 -2.67 26.10 -18.18
C PRO A 19 -2.08 27.03 -17.10
N VAL A 20 -2.48 26.80 -15.85
CA VAL A 20 -2.12 27.67 -14.71
C VAL A 20 -0.88 27.19 -13.96
N PHE A 21 -0.68 25.87 -13.83
CA PHE A 21 0.36 25.30 -12.97
C PHE A 21 1.68 25.17 -13.72
N ARG A 22 2.75 25.75 -13.18
CA ARG A 22 4.09 25.73 -13.80
C ARG A 22 4.91 24.53 -13.32
N THR A 23 5.54 23.80 -14.22
CA THR A 23 6.58 22.81 -13.87
C THR A 23 7.97 23.43 -13.90
N VAL A 24 8.94 22.82 -13.23
CA VAL A 24 10.36 23.29 -13.23
C VAL A 24 10.93 23.34 -14.65
N GLU A 25 10.54 22.41 -15.52
CA GLU A 25 10.92 22.38 -16.94
C GLU A 25 10.28 23.52 -17.79
N GLY A 26 9.50 24.40 -17.17
CA GLY A 26 8.86 25.54 -17.84
C GLY A 26 7.55 25.21 -18.56
N LYS A 27 7.12 23.94 -18.59
CA LYS A 27 5.80 23.55 -19.10
C LYS A 27 4.72 24.08 -18.15
N ARG A 28 3.57 24.47 -18.70
CA ARG A 28 2.38 24.77 -17.92
C ARG A 28 1.32 23.70 -18.14
N LEU A 29 0.70 23.27 -17.05
CA LEU A 29 -0.36 22.29 -17.04
C LEU A 29 -1.66 22.96 -16.63
N SER A 30 -2.73 22.59 -17.32
CA SER A 30 -4.09 22.87 -16.90
C SER A 30 -4.48 22.02 -15.70
N MET A 31 -5.58 22.36 -15.02
CA MET A 31 -6.06 21.56 -13.90
C MET A 31 -6.45 20.15 -14.34
N ASP A 32 -7.03 20.01 -15.54
CA ASP A 32 -7.40 18.70 -16.10
C ASP A 32 -6.16 17.87 -16.43
N GLU A 33 -5.17 18.46 -17.11
CA GLU A 33 -3.90 17.77 -17.40
C GLU A 33 -3.15 17.40 -16.12
N PHE A 34 -3.11 18.30 -15.15
CA PHE A 34 -2.44 18.09 -13.88
C PHE A 34 -3.09 16.97 -13.09
N SER A 35 -4.42 16.95 -12.99
CA SER A 35 -5.17 15.90 -12.29
C SER A 35 -4.98 14.54 -12.96
N ASN A 36 -5.02 14.50 -14.29
CA ASN A 36 -4.80 13.26 -15.04
C ASN A 36 -3.38 12.72 -14.83
N LEU A 37 -2.36 13.59 -14.87
CA LEU A 37 -0.97 13.19 -14.61
C LEU A 37 -0.77 12.73 -13.17
N ALA A 38 -1.34 13.44 -12.20
CA ALA A 38 -1.27 13.09 -10.79
C ALA A 38 -1.88 11.71 -10.52
N ASN A 39 -3.06 11.43 -11.09
CA ASN A 39 -3.73 10.13 -10.96
C ASN A 39 -2.97 9.02 -11.69
N GLN A 40 -2.41 9.30 -12.87
CA GLN A 40 -1.66 8.32 -13.65
C GLN A 40 -0.34 7.93 -12.97
N LYS A 41 0.36 8.91 -12.40
CA LYS A 41 1.68 8.72 -11.79
C LYS A 41 1.62 8.44 -10.29
N ASN A 42 0.47 8.67 -9.67
CA ASN A 42 0.23 8.57 -8.23
C ASN A 42 1.20 9.38 -7.35
N VAL A 43 1.76 10.46 -7.90
CA VAL A 43 2.69 11.34 -7.19
C VAL A 43 2.76 12.71 -7.87
N ILE A 44 2.91 13.74 -7.05
CA ILE A 44 3.19 15.13 -7.45
C ILE A 44 4.40 15.59 -6.66
N TYR A 45 5.43 16.10 -7.34
CA TYR A 45 6.58 16.68 -6.65
C TYR A 45 6.44 18.19 -6.56
N ILE A 46 6.85 18.76 -5.43
CA ILE A 46 7.03 20.19 -5.25
C ILE A 46 8.53 20.45 -5.12
N GLU A 47 9.03 21.35 -5.96
CA GLU A 47 10.43 21.80 -5.99
C GLU A 47 10.93 22.21 -4.59
N ALA A 48 12.21 21.92 -4.32
CA ALA A 48 12.88 22.33 -3.09
C ALA A 48 13.42 23.76 -3.22
N GLU A 49 13.53 24.51 -2.12
CA GLU A 49 14.10 25.86 -2.15
C GLU A 49 15.60 25.83 -2.46
N GLU A 50 16.30 24.79 -2.00
CA GLU A 50 17.70 24.50 -2.32
C GLU A 50 17.77 23.33 -3.31
N SER A 51 17.83 23.64 -4.61
CA SER A 51 17.81 22.66 -5.70
C SER A 51 19.20 22.37 -6.30
N GLU A 52 20.29 22.89 -5.71
CA GLU A 52 21.65 22.67 -6.24
C GLU A 52 21.95 21.16 -6.34
N GLY A 53 22.24 20.70 -7.55
CA GLY A 53 22.56 19.30 -7.83
C GLY A 53 21.35 18.37 -8.04
N THR A 54 20.11 18.85 -7.95
CA THR A 54 18.93 18.02 -8.26
C THR A 54 18.61 18.07 -9.76
N ASP A 55 18.69 16.92 -10.42
CA ASP A 55 18.30 16.79 -11.84
C ASP A 55 16.83 16.35 -11.94
N TYR A 56 15.95 17.33 -12.11
CA TYR A 56 14.51 17.11 -12.21
C TYR A 56 14.08 16.34 -13.46
N SER A 57 14.93 16.24 -14.48
CA SER A 57 14.61 15.50 -15.71
C SER A 57 14.49 13.99 -15.48
N ASN A 58 15.07 13.50 -14.38
CA ASN A 58 14.97 12.09 -14.04
C ASN A 58 13.59 11.74 -13.49
N PHE A 59 12.86 12.68 -12.88
CA PHE A 59 11.63 12.38 -12.15
C PHE A 59 10.54 11.82 -13.06
N ASN A 60 9.88 10.76 -12.58
CA ASN A 60 8.86 10.03 -13.34
C ASN A 60 7.48 10.74 -13.39
N ALA A 61 7.34 11.89 -12.74
CA ALA A 61 6.11 12.67 -12.59
C ALA A 61 6.42 14.18 -12.57
N PRO A 62 5.43 15.07 -12.82
CA PRO A 62 5.69 16.50 -12.91
C PRO A 62 6.19 17.07 -11.57
N VAL A 63 7.27 17.85 -11.66
CA VAL A 63 7.79 18.67 -10.55
C VAL A 63 7.24 20.07 -10.69
N LEU A 64 6.39 20.47 -9.75
CA LEU A 64 5.84 21.81 -9.67
C LEU A 64 6.90 22.78 -9.19
N SER A 65 7.07 23.87 -9.92
CA SER A 65 7.96 24.94 -9.49
C SER A 65 7.40 25.66 -8.26
N LEU A 66 8.26 26.19 -7.41
CA LEU A 66 7.86 27.08 -6.32
C LEU A 66 7.27 28.41 -6.83
N GLU A 67 7.62 28.83 -8.05
CA GLU A 67 7.07 30.02 -8.71
C GLU A 67 5.65 29.81 -9.25
N GLN A 68 4.69 29.63 -8.35
CA GLN A 68 3.26 29.58 -8.70
C GLN A 68 2.53 30.90 -8.42
N ALA A 69 1.31 31.00 -8.97
CA ALA A 69 0.36 32.01 -8.54
C ALA A 69 0.07 31.89 -7.02
N HIS A 70 -0.22 33.02 -6.39
CA HIS A 70 -0.46 33.08 -4.95
C HIS A 70 -1.56 32.09 -4.52
N GLY A 71 -1.27 31.27 -3.50
CA GLY A 71 -2.19 30.26 -2.98
C GLY A 71 -2.26 28.94 -3.76
N ALA A 72 -1.67 28.84 -4.95
CA ALA A 72 -1.78 27.64 -5.79
C ALA A 72 -1.13 26.40 -5.17
N ILE A 73 0.09 26.52 -4.60
CA ILE A 73 0.75 25.39 -3.91
C ILE A 73 -0.09 24.90 -2.73
N ASN A 74 -0.63 25.82 -1.94
CA ASN A 74 -1.50 25.47 -0.80
C ASN A 74 -2.79 24.78 -1.26
N TYR A 75 -3.36 25.21 -2.38
CA TYR A 75 -4.51 24.57 -3.00
C TYR A 75 -4.19 23.14 -3.43
N ILE A 76 -3.05 22.92 -4.11
CA ILE A 76 -2.60 21.59 -4.55
C ILE A 76 -2.33 20.67 -3.35
N LYS A 77 -1.62 21.16 -2.32
CA LYS A 77 -1.37 20.41 -1.08
C LYS A 77 -2.66 19.96 -0.38
N LYS A 78 -3.72 20.76 -0.45
CA LYS A 78 -5.04 20.41 0.12
C LYS A 78 -5.83 19.45 -0.76
N MET A 79 -5.75 19.61 -2.09
CA MET A 79 -6.54 18.81 -3.01
C MET A 79 -5.93 17.42 -3.26
N PHE A 80 -4.60 17.32 -3.23
CA PHE A 80 -3.85 16.09 -3.50
C PHE A 80 -2.97 15.69 -2.32
N THR A 81 -3.49 15.83 -1.10
CA THR A 81 -2.72 15.65 0.14
C THR A 81 -1.93 14.35 0.20
N GLU A 82 -2.50 13.26 -0.32
CA GLU A 82 -1.88 11.93 -0.28
C GLU A 82 -0.85 11.67 -1.40
N LEU A 83 -0.84 12.51 -2.44
CA LEU A 83 0.02 12.34 -3.62
C LEU A 83 1.20 13.32 -3.63
N VAL A 84 1.12 14.40 -2.85
CA VAL A 84 2.12 15.46 -2.85
C VAL A 84 3.36 15.06 -2.05
N VAL A 85 4.51 15.22 -2.68
CA VAL A 85 5.83 15.06 -2.10
C VAL A 85 6.53 16.41 -2.11
N ASP A 86 6.81 16.92 -0.92
CA ASP A 86 7.57 18.15 -0.75
C ASP A 86 9.07 17.83 -0.71
N LEU A 87 9.80 18.21 -1.76
CA LEU A 87 11.24 17.96 -1.85
C LEU A 87 12.05 18.86 -0.91
N ASN A 88 11.44 19.91 -0.36
CA ASN A 88 12.08 20.77 0.64
C ASN A 88 12.11 20.12 2.02
N SER A 89 11.30 19.10 2.27
CA SER A 89 11.28 18.41 3.56
C SER A 89 12.55 17.60 3.78
N GLU A 90 13.16 17.77 4.94
CA GLU A 90 14.35 17.01 5.32
C GLU A 90 14.04 15.51 5.37
N GLY A 91 14.93 14.73 4.77
CA GLY A 91 14.79 13.29 4.72
C GLY A 91 13.63 12.79 3.86
N THR A 92 13.16 13.58 2.88
CA THR A 92 12.28 13.10 1.82
C THR A 92 12.92 11.96 1.04
N VAL A 93 12.18 10.87 0.92
CA VAL A 93 12.56 9.66 0.18
C VAL A 93 11.55 9.48 -0.93
N ILE A 94 12.01 9.18 -2.15
CA ILE A 94 11.15 9.00 -3.31
C ILE A 94 11.42 7.66 -3.97
N GLU A 95 10.48 7.20 -4.79
CA GLU A 95 10.74 6.06 -5.67
C GLU A 95 11.80 6.47 -6.68
N MET A 96 12.74 5.56 -6.92
CA MET A 96 13.77 5.80 -7.90
C MET A 96 13.11 6.03 -9.26
N PRO A 97 13.45 7.13 -9.93
CA PRO A 97 12.89 7.39 -11.25
C PRO A 97 13.37 6.38 -12.30
N GLU A 98 12.77 6.40 -13.49
CA GLU A 98 13.04 5.40 -14.53
C GLU A 98 14.54 5.35 -14.86
N ASN A 99 15.20 4.26 -14.47
CA ASN A 99 16.64 4.09 -14.64
C ASN A 99 16.93 2.71 -15.25
N GLU A 100 17.61 2.67 -16.40
CA GLU A 100 17.91 1.42 -17.10
C GLU A 100 18.79 0.46 -16.31
N LYS A 101 19.63 1.00 -15.41
CA LYS A 101 20.58 0.21 -14.62
C LYS A 101 19.89 -0.59 -13.51
N PHE A 102 18.75 -0.13 -13.03
CA PHE A 102 18.08 -0.67 -11.85
C PHE A 102 16.67 -1.15 -12.21
N LYS A 103 16.62 -2.10 -13.14
CA LYS A 103 15.39 -2.82 -13.45
C LYS A 103 15.20 -3.94 -12.45
N LEU A 104 13.94 -4.14 -12.03
CA LEU A 104 13.57 -5.26 -11.18
C LEU A 104 13.97 -6.58 -11.85
N SER A 105 14.70 -7.39 -11.11
CA SER A 105 15.00 -8.79 -11.41
C SER A 105 13.73 -9.65 -11.40
N ASP A 106 13.82 -10.85 -11.96
CA ASP A 106 12.69 -11.78 -11.99
C ASP A 106 12.30 -12.27 -10.58
N GLU A 107 13.28 -12.36 -9.67
CA GLU A 107 13.04 -12.69 -8.26
C GLU A 107 12.25 -11.58 -7.56
N GLU A 108 12.64 -10.31 -7.74
CA GLU A 108 11.94 -9.15 -7.16
C GLU A 108 10.51 -9.02 -7.72
N LYS A 109 10.33 -9.19 -9.03
CA LYS A 109 8.98 -9.19 -9.66
C LYS A 109 8.13 -10.34 -9.17
N ARG A 110 8.73 -11.52 -9.01
CA ARG A 110 8.02 -12.68 -8.46
C ARG A 110 7.55 -12.37 -7.06
N PHE A 111 8.44 -11.88 -6.18
CA PHE A 111 8.11 -11.48 -4.82
C PHE A 111 6.96 -10.44 -4.79
N GLU A 112 7.02 -9.41 -5.63
CA GLU A 112 5.94 -8.42 -5.77
C GLU A 112 4.58 -9.08 -6.06
N GLY A 113 4.55 -10.09 -6.93
CA GLY A 113 3.33 -10.84 -7.25
C GLY A 113 2.66 -11.53 -6.05
N PHE A 114 3.40 -11.80 -4.97
CA PHE A 114 2.90 -12.43 -3.75
C PHE A 114 2.46 -11.42 -2.67
N LEU A 115 2.76 -10.12 -2.82
CA LEU A 115 2.39 -9.07 -1.86
C LEU A 115 0.91 -8.67 -1.91
N LYS A 116 0.10 -9.31 -2.75
CA LYS A 116 -1.33 -9.03 -2.82
C LYS A 116 -2.04 -9.64 -1.61
N PHE A 117 -2.72 -8.81 -0.83
CA PHE A 117 -3.71 -9.29 0.13
C PHE A 117 -4.80 -10.02 -0.65
N ARG A 118 -5.05 -11.28 -0.31
CA ARG A 118 -6.06 -12.11 -0.98
C ARG A 118 -6.97 -12.73 0.07
N PRO A 119 -7.89 -11.95 0.65
CA PRO A 119 -8.85 -12.52 1.55
C PRO A 119 -9.75 -13.44 0.72
N GLN A 120 -9.89 -14.69 1.11
CA GLN A 120 -10.81 -15.61 0.44
C GLN A 120 -12.24 -15.21 0.83
N ASN A 121 -12.80 -14.23 0.13
CA ASN A 121 -14.22 -13.89 0.22
C ASN A 121 -15.13 -15.09 -0.06
N ASP A 122 -14.63 -16.07 -0.83
CA ASP A 122 -15.36 -17.30 -1.11
C ASP A 122 -15.36 -18.26 0.07
N ASP A 123 -14.32 -18.32 0.90
CA ASP A 123 -14.31 -19.23 2.06
C ASP A 123 -15.10 -18.63 3.23
N ILE A 124 -14.95 -17.34 3.58
CA ILE A 124 -15.74 -16.74 4.68
C ILE A 124 -17.25 -16.85 4.41
N ASN A 125 -17.70 -16.54 3.19
CA ASN A 125 -19.11 -16.68 2.86
C ASN A 125 -19.56 -18.13 2.77
N LYS A 126 -18.69 -19.07 2.37
CA LYS A 126 -19.00 -20.49 2.35
C LYS A 126 -19.08 -21.06 3.77
N TYR A 127 -18.24 -20.61 4.69
CA TYR A 127 -18.31 -20.88 6.13
C TYR A 127 -19.57 -20.32 6.78
N LEU A 128 -19.96 -19.09 6.43
CA LEU A 128 -21.19 -18.46 6.91
C LEU A 128 -22.47 -19.05 6.28
N LYS A 129 -22.41 -19.54 5.03
CA LYS A 129 -23.55 -20.14 4.32
C LYS A 129 -23.65 -21.65 4.47
N SER A 130 -22.58 -22.36 4.83
CA SER A 130 -22.59 -23.80 5.11
C SER A 130 -23.11 -24.13 6.52
N HIS A 131 -23.60 -23.13 7.25
CA HIS A 131 -24.36 -23.34 8.49
C HIS A 131 -25.75 -23.95 8.26
N ASP A 132 -26.16 -24.19 7.02
CA ASP A 132 -27.28 -25.10 6.71
C ASP A 132 -26.76 -26.55 6.52
N GLU A 133 -26.84 -27.26 7.65
CA GLU A 133 -27.13 -28.70 7.80
C GLU A 133 -26.02 -29.75 7.90
N ARG A 134 -24.77 -29.61 7.46
CA ARG A 134 -23.80 -30.74 7.60
C ARG A 134 -22.35 -30.32 7.72
N LEU A 135 -21.84 -30.18 8.95
CA LEU A 135 -20.48 -30.51 9.39
C LEU A 135 -20.32 -30.08 10.86
N GLU A 136 -20.49 -31.02 11.78
CA GLU A 136 -20.25 -30.84 13.22
C GLU A 136 -18.76 -30.78 13.60
N ASP A 137 -17.83 -30.60 12.66
CA ASP A 137 -16.40 -30.84 12.93
C ASP A 137 -15.46 -29.77 12.39
N ASP A 138 -15.93 -28.53 12.22
CA ASP A 138 -15.04 -27.41 12.00
C ASP A 138 -14.97 -26.53 13.26
N LEU A 139 -13.85 -26.62 13.97
CA LEU A 139 -13.53 -25.90 15.21
C LEU A 139 -13.75 -24.37 15.05
N PHE A 140 -13.62 -23.86 13.83
CA PHE A 140 -13.86 -22.46 13.46
C PHE A 140 -15.33 -22.05 13.59
N SER A 141 -16.26 -22.98 13.34
CA SER A 141 -17.71 -22.75 13.45
C SER A 141 -18.16 -22.60 14.91
N ARG A 142 -17.52 -23.30 15.85
CA ARG A 142 -17.82 -23.19 17.29
C ARG A 142 -17.34 -21.88 17.91
N LEU A 143 -16.23 -21.31 17.42
CA LEU A 143 -15.68 -20.04 17.91
C LEU A 143 -16.60 -18.83 17.62
N LEU A 144 -17.42 -18.90 16.57
CA LEU A 144 -18.35 -17.82 16.16
C LEU A 144 -19.73 -17.90 16.83
N LEU A 145 -20.11 -19.04 17.40
CA LEU A 145 -21.48 -19.32 17.82
C LEU A 145 -21.80 -18.98 19.29
N ASP A 146 -20.80 -18.73 20.13
CA ASP A 146 -21.04 -18.58 21.57
C ASP A 146 -21.54 -17.18 22.00
N ASN A 147 -21.44 -16.13 21.15
CA ASN A 147 -22.04 -14.80 21.42
C ASN A 147 -22.30 -13.97 20.13
N PRO A 148 -23.29 -14.29 19.30
CA PRO A 148 -23.51 -13.62 18.00
C PRO A 148 -23.78 -12.11 18.09
N ASP A 149 -24.28 -11.61 19.22
CA ASP A 149 -24.62 -10.19 19.42
C ASP A 149 -23.40 -9.31 19.80
N ASP A 150 -22.29 -9.88 20.28
CA ASP A 150 -21.05 -9.14 20.58
C ASP A 150 -20.18 -8.92 19.33
N PHE A 151 -20.42 -9.69 18.26
CA PHE A 151 -19.60 -9.65 17.04
C PHE A 151 -20.16 -8.78 15.92
N SER A 152 -21.34 -8.14 16.08
CA SER A 152 -21.91 -7.34 14.98
C SER A 152 -21.07 -6.11 14.65
N GLY A 153 -20.50 -5.44 15.66
CA GLY A 153 -19.57 -4.31 15.47
C GLY A 153 -18.18 -4.75 14.98
N ILE A 154 -17.68 -5.87 15.49
CA ILE A 154 -16.41 -6.50 15.09
C ILE A 154 -16.48 -6.97 13.63
N CYS A 155 -17.65 -7.49 13.19
CA CYS A 155 -17.89 -7.89 11.80
C CYS A 155 -17.93 -6.71 10.83
N GLU A 156 -18.41 -5.53 11.24
CA GLU A 156 -18.41 -4.35 10.37
C GLU A 156 -17.02 -3.73 10.25
N GLU A 157 -16.30 -3.58 11.37
CA GLU A 157 -14.90 -3.11 11.35
C GLU A 157 -14.02 -4.07 10.54
N ALA A 158 -14.16 -5.39 10.73
CA ALA A 158 -13.41 -6.39 9.98
C ALA A 158 -13.73 -6.36 8.47
N LYS A 159 -14.98 -6.13 8.05
CA LYS A 159 -15.35 -6.01 6.63
C LYS A 159 -14.80 -4.74 5.99
N ILE A 160 -14.86 -3.62 6.71
CA ILE A 160 -14.28 -2.35 6.24
C ILE A 160 -12.76 -2.51 6.14
N ALA A 161 -12.14 -3.10 7.16
CA ALA A 161 -10.72 -3.35 7.23
C ALA A 161 -10.25 -4.31 6.12
N GLU A 162 -10.95 -5.41 5.86
CA GLU A 162 -10.65 -6.35 4.77
C GLU A 162 -10.70 -5.65 3.40
N LYS A 163 -11.73 -4.83 3.18
CA LYS A 163 -11.88 -4.05 1.95
C LYS A 163 -10.72 -3.07 1.79
N ASP A 164 -10.42 -2.30 2.83
CA ASP A 164 -9.37 -1.28 2.78
C ASP A 164 -7.99 -1.91 2.58
N PHE A 165 -7.73 -3.08 3.18
CA PHE A 165 -6.52 -3.87 2.94
C PHE A 165 -6.44 -4.39 1.50
N SER A 166 -7.58 -4.79 0.93
CA SER A 166 -7.66 -5.24 -0.47
C SER A 166 -7.48 -4.08 -1.46
N ASP A 167 -7.86 -2.87 -1.07
CA ASP A 167 -7.70 -1.64 -1.84
C ASP A 167 -6.25 -1.12 -1.79
N LEU A 168 -5.40 -1.62 -0.88
CA LEU A 168 -3.97 -1.33 -0.86
C LEU A 168 -3.29 -1.94 -2.09
N THR A 169 -2.52 -1.11 -2.79
CA THR A 169 -1.67 -1.55 -3.88
C THR A 169 -0.25 -1.77 -3.37
N TRP A 170 0.27 -2.98 -3.58
CA TRP A 170 1.62 -3.35 -3.13
C TRP A 170 2.58 -3.42 -4.30
N ARG A 171 3.78 -2.82 -4.13
CA ARG A 171 4.85 -2.81 -5.13
C ARG A 171 6.22 -2.92 -4.47
N VAL A 172 7.22 -3.28 -5.26
CA VAL A 172 8.63 -3.18 -4.86
C VAL A 172 9.34 -2.21 -5.78
N ASN A 173 10.19 -1.36 -5.19
CA ASN A 173 11.03 -0.46 -5.97
C ASN A 173 12.28 -0.11 -5.16
N TYR A 174 13.26 0.46 -5.82
CA TYR A 174 14.39 1.09 -5.16
C TYR A 174 13.96 2.47 -4.69
N LEU A 175 14.26 2.83 -3.44
CA LEU A 175 14.00 4.17 -2.93
C LEU A 175 15.29 4.98 -2.85
N VAL A 176 15.21 6.25 -3.20
CA VAL A 176 16.33 7.19 -3.20
C VAL A 176 15.98 8.42 -2.37
N GLU A 177 17.00 9.16 -1.95
CA GLU A 177 16.85 10.45 -1.29
C GLU A 177 16.27 11.50 -2.26
N ARG A 178 15.98 12.70 -1.76
CA ARG A 178 15.34 13.79 -2.52
C ARG A 178 16.03 14.18 -3.83
N ASP A 179 17.31 13.83 -3.98
CA ASP A 179 18.10 14.10 -5.19
C ASP A 179 17.76 13.18 -6.36
N GLY A 180 16.97 12.13 -6.13
CA GLY A 180 16.57 11.15 -7.14
C GLY A 180 17.64 10.13 -7.50
N VAL A 181 18.80 10.14 -6.82
CA VAL A 181 19.96 9.32 -7.19
C VAL A 181 20.55 8.57 -5.99
N THR A 182 20.68 9.21 -4.83
CA THR A 182 21.34 8.61 -3.67
C THR A 182 20.47 7.50 -3.09
N PRO A 183 20.95 6.24 -3.02
CA PRO A 183 20.19 5.14 -2.43
C PRO A 183 19.78 5.41 -0.99
N CYS A 184 18.53 5.12 -0.65
CA CYS A 184 18.03 5.18 0.72
C CYS A 184 18.12 3.79 1.36
N ASP A 185 18.88 3.63 2.43
CA ASP A 185 18.98 2.38 3.21
C ASP A 185 18.22 2.44 4.53
N ARG A 186 17.76 3.63 4.94
CA ARG A 186 17.11 3.90 6.23
C ARG A 186 15.60 3.65 6.28
N ARG A 187 14.90 3.71 5.14
CA ARG A 187 13.45 3.49 5.06
C ARG A 187 13.16 2.10 4.51
N LYS A 188 12.27 1.35 5.18
CA LYS A 188 11.82 0.02 4.71
C LYS A 188 10.81 0.13 3.58
N PHE A 189 9.95 1.14 3.62
CA PHE A 189 8.91 1.36 2.62
C PHE A 189 8.44 2.82 2.64
N ILE A 190 7.60 3.18 1.67
CA ILE A 190 6.80 4.40 1.65
C ILE A 190 5.33 4.04 1.40
N TYR A 191 4.41 4.87 1.92
CA TYR A 191 2.96 4.73 1.73
C TYR A 191 2.39 6.04 1.15
N ARG A 192 1.75 5.97 -0.02
CA ARG A 192 1.19 7.14 -0.75
C ARG A 192 -0.04 6.77 -1.58
N GLY A 193 -1.16 7.48 -1.39
CA GLY A 193 -2.39 7.28 -2.17
C GLY A 193 -2.75 5.80 -2.33
N SER A 194 -2.90 5.10 -1.20
CA SER A 194 -3.10 3.63 -1.06
C SER A 194 -2.01 2.70 -1.62
N VAL A 195 -0.90 3.22 -2.16
CA VAL A 195 0.23 2.41 -2.63
C VAL A 195 1.30 2.27 -1.54
N ILE A 196 1.68 1.04 -1.24
CA ILE A 196 2.85 0.69 -0.41
C ILE A 196 3.97 0.22 -1.35
N THR A 197 5.09 0.93 -1.32
CA THR A 197 6.29 0.58 -2.09
C THR A 197 7.40 0.14 -1.13
N LEU A 198 7.76 -1.13 -1.15
CA LEU A 198 8.87 -1.71 -0.37
C LEU A 198 10.22 -1.32 -0.99
N ASN A 199 11.18 -0.96 -0.14
CA ASN A 199 12.48 -0.46 -0.55
C ASN A 199 13.51 -1.57 -0.76
N LEU A 200 13.87 -1.82 -2.02
CA LEU A 200 14.85 -2.83 -2.40
C LEU A 200 16.30 -2.47 -2.04
N PHE A 201 16.60 -1.24 -1.61
CA PHE A 201 17.91 -0.94 -1.02
C PHE A 201 18.01 -1.32 0.45
N HIS A 202 16.89 -1.44 1.16
CA HIS A 202 16.88 -1.76 2.59
C HIS A 202 17.25 -3.24 2.84
N PRO A 203 18.19 -3.56 3.75
CA PRO A 203 18.66 -4.94 3.96
C PRO A 203 17.55 -5.95 4.29
N GLU A 204 16.64 -5.59 5.18
CA GLU A 204 15.53 -6.47 5.61
C GLU A 204 14.54 -6.77 4.47
N VAL A 205 14.31 -5.81 3.57
CA VAL A 205 13.45 -6.04 2.40
C VAL A 205 14.15 -6.96 1.40
N LYS A 206 15.47 -6.78 1.20
CA LYS A 206 16.27 -7.73 0.41
C LYS A 206 16.23 -9.14 0.99
N GLU A 207 16.23 -9.26 2.31
CA GLU A 207 16.08 -10.54 2.98
C GLU A 207 14.73 -11.18 2.69
N PHE A 208 13.62 -10.42 2.69
CA PHE A 208 12.32 -10.96 2.25
C PHE A 208 12.32 -11.41 0.79
N VAL A 209 12.95 -10.65 -0.11
CA VAL A 209 13.11 -11.08 -1.52
C VAL A 209 13.88 -12.40 -1.59
N HIS A 210 14.98 -12.52 -0.83
CA HIS A 210 15.76 -13.76 -0.78
C HIS A 210 14.94 -14.93 -0.21
N LEU A 211 14.26 -14.73 0.93
CA LEU A 211 13.40 -15.73 1.56
C LEU A 211 12.23 -16.16 0.65
N SER A 212 11.80 -15.29 -0.25
CA SER A 212 10.74 -15.60 -1.21
C SER A 212 11.14 -16.70 -2.21
N THR A 213 12.45 -16.95 -2.38
CA THR A 213 12.94 -18.09 -3.17
C THR A 213 12.66 -19.44 -2.50
N LEU A 214 12.55 -19.45 -1.17
CA LEU A 214 12.25 -20.63 -0.36
C LEU A 214 10.74 -20.76 -0.12
N ASN A 215 10.12 -19.69 0.36
CA ASN A 215 8.69 -19.64 0.64
C ASN A 215 8.13 -18.24 0.32
N PRO A 216 7.63 -18.01 -0.90
CA PRO A 216 7.18 -16.69 -1.33
C PRO A 216 5.95 -16.19 -0.58
N ASN A 217 5.09 -17.11 -0.14
CA ASN A 217 3.90 -16.77 0.63
C ASN A 217 4.29 -16.22 2.02
N LEU A 218 5.16 -16.92 2.74
CA LEU A 218 5.62 -16.50 4.06
C LEU A 218 6.43 -15.20 4.01
N ALA A 219 7.33 -15.07 3.04
CA ALA A 219 8.11 -13.85 2.85
C ALA A 219 7.22 -12.63 2.58
N ALA A 220 6.20 -12.78 1.73
CA ALA A 220 5.24 -11.72 1.46
C ALA A 220 4.40 -11.36 2.70
N HIS A 221 3.95 -12.37 3.46
CA HIS A 221 3.23 -12.14 4.72
C HIS A 221 4.05 -11.32 5.71
N TRP A 222 5.32 -11.67 5.93
CA TRP A 222 6.20 -10.92 6.83
C TRP A 222 6.46 -9.48 6.35
N ALA A 223 6.64 -9.28 5.04
CA ALA A 223 6.78 -7.94 4.48
C ALA A 223 5.52 -7.09 4.68
N MET A 224 4.33 -7.69 4.52
CA MET A 224 3.06 -7.01 4.77
C MET A 224 2.87 -6.67 6.25
N ALA A 225 3.12 -7.64 7.14
CA ALA A 225 3.05 -7.45 8.59
C ALA A 225 3.99 -6.33 9.07
N LEU A 226 5.20 -6.29 8.52
CA LEU A 226 6.16 -5.23 8.79
C LEU A 226 5.63 -3.84 8.44
N CYS A 227 4.94 -3.69 7.30
CA CYS A 227 4.38 -2.40 6.90
C CYS A 227 3.20 -2.01 7.77
N LEU A 228 2.31 -2.95 8.01
CA LEU A 228 1.04 -2.71 8.72
C LEU A 228 1.27 -2.46 10.22
N ALA A 229 2.39 -2.91 10.79
CA ALA A 229 2.79 -2.50 12.13
C ALA A 229 2.90 -0.96 12.30
N GLU A 230 3.12 -0.20 11.21
CA GLU A 230 3.11 1.27 11.28
C GLU A 230 1.68 1.83 11.36
N LYS A 231 1.40 2.56 12.45
CA LYS A 231 0.09 3.21 12.71
C LYS A 231 -0.42 4.18 11.64
N LYS A 232 0.43 4.57 10.67
CA LYS A 232 0.07 5.49 9.59
C LYS A 232 -0.74 4.81 8.48
N ILE A 233 -0.55 3.51 8.27
CA ILE A 233 -1.31 2.76 7.27
C ILE A 233 -2.62 2.33 7.91
N LEU A 234 -3.73 2.72 7.28
CA LEU A 234 -5.09 2.41 7.75
C LEU A 234 -5.26 2.76 9.23
N SER A 235 -5.03 4.03 9.55
CA SER A 235 -5.00 4.55 10.92
C SER A 235 -6.35 4.51 11.65
N HIS A 236 -7.44 4.33 10.89
CA HIS A 236 -8.80 4.16 11.41
C HIS A 236 -9.10 2.73 11.88
N ILE A 237 -8.25 1.75 11.54
CA ILE A 237 -8.39 0.36 11.99
C ILE A 237 -7.65 0.17 13.31
N SER A 238 -8.31 -0.48 14.27
CA SER A 238 -7.71 -0.83 15.55
C SER A 238 -6.48 -1.75 15.40
N PRO A 239 -5.48 -1.67 16.30
CA PRO A 239 -4.36 -2.60 16.31
C PRO A 239 -4.80 -4.08 16.35
N GLU A 240 -5.84 -4.38 17.11
CA GLU A 240 -6.39 -5.72 17.28
C GLU A 240 -6.97 -6.26 15.96
N ALA A 241 -7.85 -5.48 15.31
CA ALA A 241 -8.41 -5.87 14.00
C ALA A 241 -7.32 -6.04 12.93
N ARG A 242 -6.22 -5.27 13.03
CA ARG A 242 -5.07 -5.40 12.14
C ARG A 242 -4.32 -6.72 12.37
N GLU A 243 -4.11 -7.11 13.62
CA GLU A 243 -3.50 -8.39 13.97
C GLU A 243 -4.37 -9.56 13.47
N ASP A 244 -5.68 -9.47 13.64
CA ASP A 244 -6.63 -10.50 13.18
C ASP A 244 -6.58 -10.66 11.65
N LEU A 245 -6.53 -9.56 10.89
CA LEU A 245 -6.40 -9.61 9.43
C LEU A 245 -5.07 -10.18 8.96
N LEU A 246 -3.97 -9.84 9.64
CA LEU A 246 -2.66 -10.43 9.36
C LEU A 246 -2.68 -11.93 9.66
N MET A 247 -3.31 -12.35 10.75
CA MET A 247 -3.46 -13.75 11.09
C MET A 247 -4.28 -14.50 10.03
N TYR A 248 -5.37 -13.89 9.55
CA TYR A 248 -6.17 -14.44 8.47
C TYR A 248 -5.37 -14.59 7.16
N ASP A 249 -4.55 -13.60 6.80
CA ASP A 249 -3.62 -13.68 5.67
C ASP A 249 -2.61 -14.83 5.85
N ALA A 250 -2.03 -15.01 7.05
CA ALA A 250 -1.12 -16.11 7.34
C ALA A 250 -1.79 -17.48 7.12
N MET A 251 -3.01 -17.67 7.63
CA MET A 251 -3.78 -18.91 7.49
C MET A 251 -4.04 -19.27 6.03
N THR A 252 -4.53 -18.31 5.23
CA THR A 252 -4.84 -18.54 3.81
C THR A 252 -3.60 -18.92 3.00
N ARG A 253 -2.43 -18.38 3.38
CA ARG A 253 -1.15 -18.66 2.74
C ARG A 253 -0.60 -20.05 3.09
N VAL A 254 -0.73 -20.49 4.34
CA VAL A 254 -0.31 -21.84 4.78
C VAL A 254 -1.12 -22.92 4.06
N ARG A 255 -2.45 -22.76 3.99
CA ARG A 255 -3.33 -23.72 3.31
C ARG A 255 -2.97 -23.92 1.82
N ARG A 256 -2.64 -22.84 1.10
CA ARG A 256 -2.20 -22.92 -0.30
C ARG A 256 -0.87 -23.63 -0.49
N ASN A 257 0.03 -23.56 0.49
CA ASN A 257 1.28 -24.32 0.42
C ASN A 257 1.02 -25.83 0.56
N GLN A 258 0.04 -26.23 1.38
CA GLN A 258 -0.35 -27.63 1.56
C GLN A 258 -1.07 -28.20 0.31
N GLU A 259 -1.95 -27.43 -0.32
CA GLU A 259 -2.66 -27.84 -1.55
C GLU A 259 -1.73 -28.06 -2.76
N ASN A 260 -0.52 -27.48 -2.73
CA ASN A 260 0.49 -27.64 -3.78
C ASN A 260 1.59 -28.66 -3.42
N SER A 261 1.50 -29.32 -2.25
CA SER A 261 2.42 -30.39 -1.85
C SER A 261 1.98 -31.73 -2.48
N PRO A 262 2.87 -32.47 -3.17
CA PRO A 262 2.53 -33.75 -3.78
C PRO A 262 2.34 -34.91 -2.77
N GLU A 263 2.64 -34.69 -1.50
CA GLU A 263 2.40 -35.67 -0.43
C GLU A 263 1.50 -35.06 0.65
N PRO A 264 0.43 -35.76 1.08
CA PRO A 264 -0.35 -35.36 2.25
C PRO A 264 0.56 -35.56 3.47
N ALA A 265 1.13 -34.48 3.97
CA ALA A 265 1.84 -34.50 5.23
C ALA A 265 0.83 -34.80 6.35
N ASP A 266 1.16 -35.76 7.20
CA ASP A 266 0.42 -36.16 8.41
C ASP A 266 0.54 -35.05 9.50
N ASP A 267 0.33 -33.79 9.10
CA ASP A 267 0.57 -32.58 9.91
C ASP A 267 -0.66 -32.15 10.71
N ALA A 268 -1.54 -33.10 11.06
CA ALA A 268 -2.72 -32.84 11.87
C ALA A 268 -2.35 -32.24 13.24
N GLU A 269 -1.20 -32.65 13.80
CA GLU A 269 -0.73 -32.20 15.12
C GLU A 269 -0.27 -30.73 15.10
N PHE A 270 0.43 -30.29 14.05
CA PHE A 270 0.81 -28.88 13.87
C PHE A 270 -0.43 -27.99 13.66
N TYR A 271 -1.42 -28.49 12.93
CA TYR A 271 -2.68 -27.77 12.71
C TYR A 271 -3.45 -27.60 14.02
N VAL A 272 -3.51 -28.63 14.87
CA VAL A 272 -4.14 -28.57 16.19
C VAL A 272 -3.45 -27.58 17.11
N ASP A 273 -2.11 -27.63 17.22
CA ASP A 273 -1.34 -26.71 18.07
C ASP A 273 -1.46 -25.26 17.62
N PHE A 274 -1.47 -25.01 16.30
CA PHE A 274 -1.70 -23.68 15.74
C PHE A 274 -3.13 -23.18 16.04
N MET A 275 -4.14 -24.05 15.94
CA MET A 275 -5.54 -23.70 16.23
C MET A 275 -5.79 -23.46 17.72
N ASP A 276 -5.09 -24.17 18.61
CA ASP A 276 -5.12 -23.88 20.06
C ASP A 276 -4.41 -22.57 20.41
N PHE A 277 -3.32 -22.23 19.71
CA PHE A 277 -2.73 -20.89 19.79
C PHE A 277 -3.72 -19.80 19.35
N MET A 278 -4.44 -20.02 18.25
CA MET A 278 -5.48 -19.12 17.74
C MET A 278 -6.61 -18.89 18.75
N LYS A 279 -7.09 -19.97 19.38
CA LYS A 279 -8.09 -19.91 20.45
C LYS A 279 -7.65 -19.02 21.60
N ASN A 280 -6.36 -18.99 21.92
CA ASN A 280 -5.82 -18.18 23.00
C ASN A 280 -5.60 -16.71 22.61
N CYS A 281 -5.47 -16.39 21.33
CA CYS A 281 -5.37 -15.00 20.84
C CYS A 281 -6.75 -14.33 20.73
N ILE A 282 -7.74 -15.03 20.16
CA ILE A 282 -9.11 -14.51 19.97
C ILE A 282 -9.84 -14.30 21.30
N ASN A 283 -9.59 -15.16 22.29
CA ASN A 283 -10.22 -15.06 23.62
C ASN A 283 -9.50 -14.11 24.58
N ARG A 284 -8.59 -13.23 24.09
CA ARG A 284 -7.96 -12.24 24.97
C ARG A 284 -9.00 -11.20 25.38
N PRO A 285 -9.25 -10.99 26.68
CA PRO A 285 -10.07 -9.88 27.11
C PRO A 285 -9.38 -8.56 26.71
N PRO A 286 -10.13 -7.51 26.34
CA PRO A 286 -9.56 -6.21 26.03
C PRO A 286 -8.71 -5.77 27.23
N GLN A 287 -7.44 -5.50 26.99
CA GLN A 287 -6.58 -4.96 28.04
C GLN A 287 -7.10 -3.57 28.40
N GLY A 288 -7.66 -3.45 29.60
CA GLY A 288 -8.09 -2.17 30.15
C GLY A 288 -6.91 -1.20 30.24
N ASN A 289 -7.19 0.05 29.84
CA ASN A 289 -6.32 1.24 29.86
C ASN A 289 -5.22 1.26 30.93
#